data_AF-A0A517SCZ4-F1
#
_entry.id   AF-A0A517SCZ4-F1
#
_cell.length_a   1.000
_cell.length_b   1.000
_cell.length_c   1.000
_cell.angle_alpha   90.00
_cell.angle_beta   90.00
_cell.angle_gamma   90.00
#
_symmetry.space_group_name_H-M   'P 1'
#
loop_
_entity.id
_entity.type
_entity.pdbx_description
1 polymer ?
#
loop_
_entity_poly.entity_id
_entity_poly.type
_entity_poly.pdbx_seq_one_letter_code
_entity_poly.pdbx_strand_id
1 'polypeptide(L)'
;MKGGGKAMSRDGSRCLDSRRRGSSVDPAQVWRRCGRLVCLFLLTIAGVTSRADETSATKPAAKPEAGSAEALSVPSVFKKSVPESIEDARLIEEHVTKLVERCRKATVALRVGRAYGSGVIVSEDGLILTAGHVINRPGRNVEVTLWDGTRVTGETLGRNRSLDSGMIQLPGDRKWPFAPLANDDIPYPGTWCLALGHPGGYDAKRGVVARLGRTIISRKRFLQTDCELVGGDSGGPLFEMSGKVIAIHSRIGEAANYNFHVPISVYRDEWDRLKNGEDFAGHSGALLGLTGVPNTGGLGLKVTKVFPGEPAEKAGVQVGDIVVLFQAKEVRTIDRLTELVGQELPGKVVTLEIIRAGATRKIEVELGMRWD
;
A
#
# COMPACT_ATOMS: atom_id res chain seq x y z
N MET A 1 -5.24 -64.91 18.91
CA MET A 1 -6.57 -64.38 18.57
C MET A 1 -7.47 -64.44 19.81
N LYS A 2 -7.69 -63.30 20.48
CA LYS A 2 -8.69 -63.11 21.56
C LYS A 2 -8.79 -61.61 21.92
N GLY A 3 -10.02 -61.15 22.22
CA GLY A 3 -10.37 -59.86 22.86
C GLY A 3 -11.35 -59.03 22.01
N GLY A 4 -12.56 -58.63 22.42
CA GLY A 4 -13.28 -58.72 23.70
C GLY A 4 -13.60 -57.34 24.30
N GLY A 5 -14.89 -56.94 24.38
CA GLY A 5 -15.45 -55.81 25.17
C GLY A 5 -16.29 -54.82 24.34
N LYS A 6 -17.65 -54.75 24.33
CA LYS A 6 -18.67 -54.36 25.36
C LYS A 6 -18.36 -53.02 26.06
N ALA A 7 -19.29 -52.07 26.32
CA ALA A 7 -20.73 -51.93 26.10
C ALA A 7 -21.20 -50.46 26.39
N MET A 8 -22.40 -50.12 25.89
CA MET A 8 -23.44 -49.16 26.35
C MET A 8 -23.16 -48.15 27.49
N SER A 9 -23.67 -46.92 27.33
CA SER A 9 -24.67 -46.38 28.28
C SER A 9 -25.58 -45.30 27.65
N ARG A 10 -26.88 -45.44 27.94
CA ARG A 10 -27.92 -44.40 27.91
C ARG A 10 -27.77 -43.57 29.21
N ASP A 11 -28.21 -42.32 29.24
CA ASP A 11 -29.46 -41.97 29.92
C ASP A 11 -29.80 -40.48 29.77
N GLY A 12 -31.09 -40.20 29.64
CA GLY A 12 -31.65 -38.86 29.74
C GLY A 12 -32.33 -38.70 31.10
N SER A 13 -32.17 -37.55 31.73
CA SER A 13 -33.07 -37.15 32.82
C SER A 13 -33.21 -35.63 32.87
N ARG A 14 -34.44 -35.22 33.18
CA ARG A 14 -35.01 -33.88 33.14
C ARG A 14 -34.73 -33.08 34.42
N CYS A 15 -35.02 -31.78 34.29
CA CYS A 15 -35.44 -30.80 35.31
C CYS A 15 -34.32 -30.12 36.14
N LEU A 16 -34.16 -28.80 35.96
CA LEU A 16 -34.88 -27.83 36.78
C LEU A 16 -34.80 -26.40 36.19
N ASP A 17 -35.96 -25.76 36.23
CA ASP A 17 -36.27 -24.37 35.92
C ASP A 17 -35.63 -23.42 36.94
N SER A 18 -34.98 -22.35 36.49
CA SER A 18 -35.11 -21.05 37.16
C SER A 18 -34.78 -19.90 36.21
N ARG A 19 -35.86 -19.22 35.82
CA ARG A 19 -35.86 -17.87 35.24
C ARG A 19 -35.08 -16.88 36.14
N ARG A 20 -34.26 -16.00 35.53
CA ARG A 20 -34.38 -14.53 35.72
C ARG A 20 -33.47 -13.75 34.75
N ARG A 21 -34.15 -13.08 33.82
CA ARG A 21 -34.00 -11.68 33.38
C ARG A 21 -32.63 -11.21 32.88
N GLY A 22 -32.59 -10.99 31.57
CA GLY A 22 -31.55 -10.19 30.93
C GLY A 22 -31.71 -8.69 31.17
N SER A 23 -30.67 -7.97 30.75
CA SER A 23 -30.74 -6.57 30.39
C SER A 23 -29.70 -6.32 29.29
N SER A 24 -30.19 -6.15 28.07
CA SER A 24 -29.53 -5.56 26.92
C SER A 24 -29.19 -4.09 27.22
N VAL A 25 -27.96 -3.68 26.91
CA VAL A 25 -27.53 -2.27 27.01
C VAL A 25 -27.79 -1.60 25.66
N ASP A 26 -28.61 -0.56 25.66
CA ASP A 26 -28.92 0.33 24.53
C ASP A 26 -27.98 1.56 24.57
N PRO A 27 -27.24 1.88 23.48
CA PRO A 27 -26.17 2.89 23.48
C PRO A 27 -26.62 4.35 23.27
N ALA A 28 -27.86 4.72 23.56
CA ALA A 28 -28.36 6.08 23.31
C ALA A 28 -28.74 6.87 24.58
N GLN A 29 -27.84 7.09 25.55
CA GLN A 29 -28.15 8.01 26.67
C GLN A 29 -26.97 8.51 27.55
N VAL A 30 -25.96 9.20 27.02
CA VAL A 30 -25.09 10.05 27.88
C VAL A 30 -24.59 11.30 27.14
N TRP A 31 -25.47 12.21 26.74
CA TRP A 31 -25.10 13.59 26.40
C TRP A 31 -26.21 14.55 26.86
N ARG A 32 -26.04 15.15 28.06
CA ARG A 32 -26.61 16.45 28.45
C ARG A 32 -26.18 16.84 29.89
N ARG A 33 -25.74 18.10 30.01
CA ARG A 33 -25.29 18.86 31.22
C ARG A 33 -23.82 18.60 31.57
N CYS A 34 -22.91 19.57 31.67
CA CYS A 34 -22.93 20.99 32.03
C CYS A 34 -21.95 21.73 31.08
N GLY A 35 -21.88 23.05 30.90
CA GLY A 35 -22.30 24.23 31.65
C GLY A 35 -21.41 25.35 31.12
N ARG A 36 -22.00 26.48 30.70
CA ARG A 36 -21.28 27.67 30.22
C ARG A 36 -20.36 28.19 31.31
N LEU A 37 -19.10 28.47 30.98
CA LEU A 37 -18.26 29.36 31.77
C LEU A 37 -17.50 30.30 30.81
N VAL A 38 -17.97 31.53 30.81
CA VAL A 38 -17.32 32.71 30.26
C VAL A 38 -16.32 33.18 31.31
N CYS A 39 -15.04 33.25 30.96
CA CYS A 39 -14.05 33.99 31.72
C CYS A 39 -13.32 34.96 30.78
N LEU A 40 -13.67 36.24 30.91
CA LEU A 40 -12.85 37.38 30.49
C LEU A 40 -11.49 37.29 31.19
N PHE A 41 -10.41 37.46 30.44
CA PHE A 41 -9.15 37.95 31.01
C PHE A 41 -8.70 39.21 30.27
N LEU A 42 -8.57 40.27 31.07
CA LEU A 42 -8.17 41.62 30.72
C LEU A 42 -6.66 41.70 30.47
N LEU A 43 -6.29 42.55 29.51
CA LEU A 43 -4.94 43.07 29.31
C LEU A 43 -4.45 43.81 30.57
N THR A 44 -3.26 43.46 31.05
CA THR A 44 -2.40 44.38 31.81
C THR A 44 -0.99 44.36 31.23
N ILE A 45 -0.57 45.54 30.77
CA ILE A 45 0.80 45.86 30.35
C ILE A 45 1.57 46.27 31.61
N ALA A 46 2.68 45.60 31.89
CA ALA A 46 3.71 46.10 32.80
C ALA A 46 5.08 45.70 32.25
N GLY A 47 5.85 46.70 31.87
CA GLY A 47 7.22 46.54 31.40
C GLY A 47 8.15 46.11 32.53
N VAL A 48 9.01 45.15 32.22
CA VAL A 48 10.21 44.85 33.01
C VAL A 48 11.37 44.79 32.02
N THR A 49 12.29 45.74 32.19
CA THR A 49 13.60 45.75 31.54
C THR A 49 14.46 44.65 32.14
N SER A 50 14.96 43.72 31.32
CA SER A 50 16.04 42.81 31.72
C SER A 50 17.28 43.03 30.86
N ARG A 51 18.38 43.20 31.59
CA ARG A 51 19.78 43.34 31.16
C ARG A 51 20.19 42.31 30.11
N ALA A 52 21.11 42.76 29.26
CA ALA A 52 22.00 41.94 28.46
C ALA A 52 22.83 41.03 29.37
N ASP A 53 22.94 39.76 28.98
CA ASP A 53 24.03 38.87 29.36
C ASP A 53 24.49 38.06 28.14
N GLU A 54 25.75 37.66 28.25
CA GLU A 54 26.71 37.37 27.21
C GLU A 54 26.45 36.09 26.39
N THR A 55 26.80 36.22 25.11
CA THR A 55 27.35 35.21 24.20
C THR A 55 27.44 33.76 24.70
N SER A 56 26.55 32.90 24.18
CA SER A 56 26.83 31.48 23.98
C SER A 56 26.90 31.22 22.48
N ALA A 57 28.12 31.04 21.99
CA ALA A 57 28.39 30.69 20.60
C ALA A 57 27.75 29.33 20.28
N THR A 58 26.64 29.36 19.55
CA THR A 58 26.01 28.17 18.99
C THR A 58 26.87 27.70 17.81
N LYS A 59 27.54 26.57 18.01
CA LYS A 59 28.26 25.83 16.98
C LYS A 59 27.37 25.69 15.73
N PRO A 60 27.83 26.03 14.51
CA PRO A 60 27.02 25.81 13.32
C PRO A 60 26.66 24.34 13.21
N ALA A 61 25.36 24.04 13.12
CA ALA A 61 24.90 22.69 12.82
C ALA A 61 25.60 22.22 11.54
N ALA A 62 26.28 21.08 11.61
CA ALA A 62 26.98 20.51 10.48
C ALA A 62 26.00 20.35 9.31
N LYS A 63 26.39 20.86 8.14
CA LYS A 63 25.65 20.72 6.90
C LYS A 63 25.39 19.22 6.67
N PRO A 64 24.13 18.77 6.48
CA PRO A 64 23.86 17.37 6.24
C PRO A 64 24.52 16.98 4.91
N GLU A 65 25.51 16.08 4.96
CA GLU A 65 26.04 15.43 3.79
C GLU A 65 24.88 14.70 3.08
N ALA A 66 24.69 15.02 1.80
CA ALA A 66 23.78 14.31 0.92
C ALA A 66 24.11 12.82 1.00
N GLY A 67 23.13 11.99 1.38
CA GLY A 67 23.33 10.55 1.50
C GLY A 67 23.88 10.00 0.19
N SER A 68 25.03 9.33 0.26
CA SER A 68 25.70 8.80 -0.93
C SER A 68 24.80 7.77 -1.64
N ALA A 69 24.88 7.75 -2.96
CA ALA A 69 24.16 6.83 -3.84
C ALA A 69 24.65 5.37 -3.75
N GLU A 70 25.74 5.08 -3.04
CA GLU A 70 26.44 3.79 -3.08
C GLU A 70 25.82 2.75 -2.14
N ALA A 71 25.26 1.66 -2.65
CA ALA A 71 24.61 0.62 -1.85
C ALA A 71 25.50 0.05 -0.71
N LEU A 72 24.90 -0.31 0.42
CA LEU A 72 25.61 -0.96 1.53
C LEU A 72 26.01 -2.40 1.16
N SER A 73 27.19 -2.82 1.64
CA SER A 73 27.55 -4.24 1.65
C SER A 73 26.57 -5.03 2.52
N VAL A 74 26.02 -6.11 1.99
CA VAL A 74 25.00 -6.93 2.66
C VAL A 74 25.67 -8.13 3.34
N PRO A 75 25.59 -8.26 4.68
CA PRO A 75 26.13 -9.41 5.39
C PRO A 75 25.51 -10.74 4.92
N SER A 76 26.29 -11.82 4.96
CA SER A 76 25.86 -13.15 4.50
C SER A 76 24.67 -13.71 5.28
N VAL A 77 24.41 -13.20 6.50
CA VAL A 77 23.25 -13.59 7.32
C VAL A 77 21.92 -13.40 6.57
N PHE A 78 21.81 -12.40 5.70
CA PHE A 78 20.60 -12.15 4.91
C PHE A 78 20.39 -13.16 3.77
N LYS A 79 21.34 -14.07 3.53
CA LYS A 79 21.18 -15.22 2.63
C LYS A 79 20.62 -16.45 3.34
N LYS A 80 20.61 -16.46 4.69
CA LYS A 80 20.06 -17.58 5.47
C LYS A 80 18.54 -17.57 5.44
N SER A 81 17.95 -18.75 5.50
CA SER A 81 16.49 -18.92 5.62
C SER A 81 15.97 -18.35 6.93
N VAL A 82 16.69 -18.49 8.04
CA VAL A 82 16.41 -17.91 9.36
C VAL A 82 17.73 -17.61 10.09
N PRO A 83 17.78 -16.68 11.05
CA PRO A 83 18.93 -16.56 11.95
C PRO A 83 19.04 -17.82 12.82
N GLU A 84 20.24 -18.38 12.94
CA GLU A 84 20.50 -19.65 13.64
C GLU A 84 21.23 -19.44 14.96
N SER A 85 21.69 -18.21 15.21
CA SER A 85 22.50 -17.86 16.38
C SER A 85 22.22 -16.43 16.86
N ILE A 86 22.64 -16.13 18.09
CA ILE A 86 22.63 -14.76 18.63
C ILE A 86 23.53 -13.85 17.79
N GLU A 87 24.62 -14.37 17.23
CA GLU A 87 25.51 -13.60 16.37
C GLU A 87 24.83 -13.18 15.07
N ASP A 88 24.05 -14.08 14.45
CA ASP A 88 23.21 -13.73 13.30
C ASP A 88 22.24 -12.59 13.65
N ALA A 89 21.59 -12.67 14.81
CA ALA A 89 20.64 -11.64 15.27
C ALA A 89 21.33 -10.28 15.47
N ARG A 90 22.55 -10.25 16.04
CA ARG A 90 23.34 -9.02 16.21
C ARG A 90 23.76 -8.43 14.87
N LEU A 91 24.21 -9.25 13.92
CA LEU A 91 24.56 -8.79 12.58
C LEU A 91 23.36 -8.21 11.84
N ILE A 92 22.18 -8.81 12.00
CA ILE A 92 20.93 -8.27 11.45
C ILE A 92 20.61 -6.92 12.10
N GLU A 93 20.63 -6.83 13.43
CA GLU A 93 20.35 -5.59 14.17
C GLU A 93 21.30 -4.45 13.76
N GLU A 94 22.60 -4.73 13.73
CA GLU A 94 23.62 -3.75 13.35
C GLU A 94 23.40 -3.23 11.93
N HIS A 95 23.17 -4.15 10.98
CA HIS A 95 22.97 -3.80 9.58
C HIS A 95 21.67 -3.03 9.36
N VAL A 96 20.57 -3.48 9.96
CA VAL A 96 19.26 -2.82 9.84
C VAL A 96 19.31 -1.43 10.46
N THR A 97 20.00 -1.25 11.59
CA THR A 97 20.17 0.08 12.22
C THR A 97 20.89 1.05 11.28
N LYS A 98 22.01 0.62 10.69
CA LYS A 98 22.74 1.43 9.69
C LYS A 98 21.90 1.73 8.46
N LEU A 99 21.13 0.75 7.99
CA LEU A 99 20.26 0.87 6.83
C LEU A 99 19.13 1.87 7.07
N VAL A 100 18.47 1.81 8.23
CA VAL A 100 17.43 2.76 8.64
C VAL A 100 17.98 4.19 8.70
N GLU A 101 19.14 4.39 9.33
CA GLU A 101 19.76 5.72 9.44
C GLU A 101 20.09 6.36 8.09
N ARG A 102 20.41 5.53 7.11
CA ARG A 102 20.65 5.96 5.73
C ARG A 102 19.33 6.23 5.00
N CYS A 103 18.47 5.21 4.92
CA CYS A 103 17.25 5.21 4.09
C CYS A 103 16.20 6.21 4.62
N ARG A 104 16.19 6.51 5.92
CA ARG A 104 15.31 7.53 6.48
C ARG A 104 15.51 8.90 5.85
N LYS A 105 16.73 9.22 5.40
CA LYS A 105 17.02 10.55 4.83
C LYS A 105 16.31 10.83 3.52
N ALA A 106 16.05 9.77 2.73
CA ALA A 106 15.32 9.85 1.48
C ALA A 106 13.82 9.58 1.65
N THR A 107 13.39 9.07 2.80
CA THR A 107 11.97 8.80 3.09
C THR A 107 11.30 10.08 3.59
N VAL A 108 10.16 10.43 3.01
CA VAL A 108 9.46 11.69 3.29
C VAL A 108 8.00 11.45 3.66
N ALA A 109 7.45 12.33 4.48
CA ALA A 109 6.01 12.40 4.71
C ALA A 109 5.39 13.36 3.70
N LEU A 110 4.25 12.97 3.14
CA LEU A 110 3.51 13.75 2.14
C LEU A 110 2.18 14.19 2.71
N ARG A 111 1.83 15.46 2.48
CA ARG A 111 0.50 16.00 2.76
C ARG A 111 -0.05 16.70 1.53
N VAL A 112 -1.13 16.13 1.00
CA VAL A 112 -1.73 16.49 -0.27
C VAL A 112 -3.18 16.94 0.00
N GLY A 113 -3.35 18.20 0.42
CA GLY A 113 -4.62 18.68 0.97
C GLY A 113 -4.90 18.04 2.33
N ARG A 114 -6.00 17.28 2.45
CA ARG A 114 -6.34 16.53 3.67
C ARG A 114 -5.77 15.11 3.70
N ALA A 115 -5.21 14.63 2.58
CA ALA A 115 -4.60 13.31 2.51
C ALA A 115 -3.17 13.35 3.04
N TYR A 116 -2.77 12.30 3.76
CA TYR A 116 -1.41 12.06 4.19
C TYR A 116 -0.91 10.73 3.64
N GLY A 117 0.39 10.65 3.37
CA GLY A 117 1.06 9.46 2.88
C GLY A 117 2.56 9.59 3.06
N SER A 118 3.29 8.69 2.42
CA SER A 118 4.75 8.64 2.42
C SER A 118 5.29 8.68 1.00
N GLY A 119 6.58 8.95 0.86
CA GLY A 119 7.28 8.97 -0.41
C GLY A 119 8.76 8.66 -0.24
N VAL A 120 9.46 8.44 -1.35
CA VAL A 120 10.91 8.30 -1.37
C VAL A 120 11.52 9.20 -2.44
N ILE A 121 12.52 10.00 -2.07
CA ILE A 121 13.31 10.79 -3.00
C ILE A 121 14.27 9.84 -3.72
N VAL A 122 14.26 9.86 -5.06
CA VAL A 122 15.02 8.90 -5.91
C VAL A 122 16.04 9.57 -6.83
N SER A 123 16.15 10.89 -6.79
CA SER A 123 17.12 11.64 -7.59
C SER A 123 17.62 12.90 -6.87
N GLU A 124 18.83 13.35 -7.25
CA GLU A 124 19.43 14.58 -6.70
C GLU A 124 18.62 15.84 -7.01
N ASP A 125 17.89 15.86 -8.14
CA ASP A 125 17.03 16.96 -8.58
C ASP A 125 15.63 16.92 -7.95
N GLY A 126 15.34 15.92 -7.10
CA GLY A 126 14.17 15.96 -6.22
C GLY A 126 12.93 15.22 -6.71
N LEU A 127 13.07 14.23 -7.58
CA LEU A 127 11.97 13.33 -7.92
C LEU A 127 11.64 12.45 -6.71
N ILE A 128 10.35 12.35 -6.42
CA ILE A 128 9.79 11.49 -5.38
C ILE A 128 8.87 10.46 -6.02
N LEU A 129 9.03 9.19 -5.65
CA LEU A 129 8.05 8.15 -5.93
C LEU A 129 7.09 8.01 -4.74
N THR A 130 5.82 7.76 -5.04
CA THR A 130 4.75 7.54 -4.07
C THR A 130 3.62 6.75 -4.70
N ALA A 131 2.57 6.41 -3.95
CA ALA A 131 1.41 5.74 -4.50
C ALA A 131 0.49 6.71 -5.27
N GLY A 132 -0.14 6.22 -6.34
CA GLY A 132 -1.00 7.02 -7.21
C GLY A 132 -2.21 7.62 -6.48
N HIS A 133 -2.75 6.91 -5.50
CA HIS A 133 -3.86 7.40 -4.67
C HIS A 133 -3.43 8.50 -3.68
N VAL A 134 -2.15 8.58 -3.28
CA VAL A 134 -1.64 9.64 -2.40
C VAL A 134 -1.67 11.00 -3.10
N ILE A 135 -1.28 11.03 -4.38
CA ILE A 135 -1.26 12.29 -5.15
C ILE A 135 -2.67 12.75 -5.55
N ASN A 136 -3.59 11.80 -5.78
CA ASN A 136 -4.98 11.98 -6.22
C ASN A 136 -5.19 12.69 -7.57
N ARG A 137 -4.35 13.63 -8.01
CA ARG A 137 -4.29 14.11 -9.40
C ARG A 137 -2.99 14.88 -9.63
N PRO A 138 -2.50 14.98 -10.88
CA PRO A 138 -1.37 15.83 -11.25
C PRO A 138 -1.64 17.33 -11.03
N GLY A 139 -0.57 18.12 -10.99
CA GLY A 139 -0.60 19.59 -10.97
C GLY A 139 -1.05 20.20 -9.64
N ARG A 140 -0.78 19.52 -8.51
CA ARG A 140 -1.16 20.00 -7.17
C ARG A 140 0.05 20.25 -6.31
N ASN A 141 -0.06 21.27 -5.46
CA ASN A 141 0.88 21.46 -4.37
C ASN A 141 0.81 20.30 -3.37
N VAL A 142 1.98 19.82 -2.98
CA VAL A 142 2.19 18.84 -1.93
C VAL A 142 3.17 19.41 -0.91
N GLU A 143 2.80 19.36 0.38
CA GLU A 143 3.77 19.61 1.44
C GLU A 143 4.55 18.32 1.68
N VAL A 144 5.86 18.39 1.46
CA VAL A 144 6.81 17.32 1.71
C VAL A 144 7.56 17.64 3.00
N THR A 145 7.48 16.76 3.99
CA THR A 145 8.24 16.88 5.24
C THR A 145 9.36 15.86 5.24
N LEU A 146 10.60 16.34 5.35
CA LEU A 146 11.81 15.52 5.39
C LEU A 146 12.01 14.90 6.78
N TRP A 147 12.96 13.97 6.86
CA TRP A 147 13.33 13.26 8.09
C TRP A 147 13.69 14.17 9.26
N ASP A 148 14.23 15.37 8.99
CA ASP A 148 14.65 16.36 9.98
C ASP A 148 13.51 17.34 10.36
N GLY A 149 12.32 17.17 9.78
CA GLY A 149 11.16 18.04 9.99
C GLY A 149 11.10 19.25 9.07
N THR A 150 12.09 19.45 8.19
CA THR A 150 12.07 20.49 7.16
C THR A 150 10.87 20.28 6.24
N ARG A 151 10.11 21.34 6.00
CA ARG A 151 8.94 21.33 5.10
C ARG A 151 9.25 22.06 3.81
N VAL A 152 8.91 21.44 2.70
CA VAL A 152 9.10 21.97 1.35
C VAL A 152 7.80 21.78 0.58
N THR A 153 7.46 22.74 -0.27
CA THR A 153 6.35 22.57 -1.21
C THR A 153 6.89 21.99 -2.52
N GLY A 154 6.37 20.84 -2.92
CA GLY A 154 6.58 20.26 -4.24
C GLY A 154 5.29 20.26 -5.06
N GLU A 155 5.36 19.64 -6.24
CA GLU A 155 4.24 19.49 -7.16
C GLU A 155 3.98 18.02 -7.47
N THR A 156 2.72 17.59 -7.47
CA THR A 156 2.33 16.27 -7.96
C THR A 156 2.47 16.20 -9.47
N LEU A 157 3.19 15.20 -9.96
CA LEU A 157 3.27 14.88 -11.37
C LEU A 157 2.22 13.81 -11.71
N GLY A 158 2.55 12.86 -12.58
CA GLY A 158 1.63 11.85 -13.09
C GLY A 158 1.32 10.73 -12.10
N ARG A 159 0.26 9.97 -12.42
CA ARG A 159 -0.10 8.71 -11.75
C ARG A 159 -0.69 7.69 -12.69
N ASN A 160 -0.51 6.43 -12.32
CA ASN A 160 -1.30 5.32 -12.83
C ASN A 160 -2.41 4.95 -11.84
N ARG A 161 -3.67 5.12 -12.26
CA ARG A 161 -4.86 4.81 -11.44
C ARG A 161 -5.06 3.31 -11.20
N SER A 162 -4.54 2.45 -12.08
CA SER A 162 -4.76 1.00 -11.99
C SER A 162 -3.67 0.30 -11.18
N LEU A 163 -2.41 0.64 -11.44
CA LEU A 163 -1.25 0.07 -10.75
C LEU A 163 -0.84 0.86 -9.51
N ASP A 164 -1.47 2.01 -9.27
CA ASP A 164 -1.28 2.81 -8.07
C ASP A 164 0.15 3.35 -7.87
N SER A 165 0.79 3.74 -8.98
CA SER A 165 2.05 4.48 -8.98
C SER A 165 1.81 5.98 -9.13
N GLY A 166 2.67 6.79 -8.51
CA GLY A 166 2.63 8.24 -8.57
C GLY A 166 4.01 8.87 -8.43
N MET A 167 4.16 10.07 -8.98
CA MET A 167 5.42 10.82 -8.91
C MET A 167 5.17 12.26 -8.45
N ILE A 168 6.14 12.83 -7.75
CA ILE A 168 6.16 14.22 -7.26
C ILE A 168 7.51 14.83 -7.62
N GLN A 169 7.54 16.14 -7.85
CA GLN A 169 8.76 16.93 -8.05
C GLN A 169 8.95 17.91 -6.89
N LEU A 170 10.13 17.89 -6.28
CA LEU A 170 10.60 18.95 -5.39
C LEU A 170 11.27 20.08 -6.20
N PRO A 171 11.41 21.29 -5.63
CA PRO A 171 12.19 22.36 -6.25
C PRO A 171 13.64 21.94 -6.55
N GLY A 172 14.13 22.25 -7.75
CA GLY A 172 15.50 21.93 -8.20
C GLY A 172 16.56 22.96 -7.77
N ASP A 173 16.30 23.72 -6.71
CA ASP A 173 17.18 24.79 -6.22
C ASP A 173 18.31 24.28 -5.30
N ARG A 174 18.25 23.01 -4.92
CA ARG A 174 19.28 22.31 -4.14
C ARG A 174 19.36 20.84 -4.50
N LYS A 175 20.45 20.21 -4.08
CA LYS A 175 20.58 18.74 -4.13
C LYS A 175 19.82 18.10 -2.98
N TRP A 176 19.04 17.06 -3.30
CA TRP A 176 18.24 16.32 -2.34
C TRP A 176 18.93 15.02 -1.90
N PRO A 177 18.78 14.59 -0.63
CA PRO A 177 19.16 13.25 -0.24
C PRO A 177 18.23 12.25 -0.92
N PHE A 178 18.78 11.28 -1.63
CA PHE A 178 18.00 10.33 -2.41
C PHE A 178 18.44 8.89 -2.17
N ALA A 179 17.56 7.95 -2.50
CA ALA A 179 17.85 6.53 -2.48
C ALA A 179 17.98 5.98 -3.91
N PRO A 180 18.96 5.11 -4.19
CA PRO A 180 19.07 4.45 -5.48
C PRO A 180 17.91 3.47 -5.70
N LEU A 181 17.52 3.28 -6.96
CA LEU A 181 16.56 2.26 -7.36
C LEU A 181 17.26 0.91 -7.56
N ALA A 182 16.58 -0.18 -7.21
CA ALA A 182 17.03 -1.52 -7.57
C ALA A 182 16.94 -1.73 -9.09
N ASN A 183 17.64 -2.73 -9.61
CA ASN A 183 17.52 -3.15 -11.00
C ASN A 183 16.13 -3.77 -11.27
N ASP A 184 15.85 -4.18 -12.52
CA ASP A 184 14.55 -4.80 -12.87
C ASP A 184 14.35 -6.23 -12.33
N ASP A 185 15.33 -6.77 -11.60
CA ASP A 185 15.22 -8.08 -10.99
C ASP A 185 14.12 -8.08 -9.93
N ILE A 186 13.08 -8.88 -10.16
CA ILE A 186 12.02 -9.06 -9.18
C ILE A 186 12.60 -9.88 -8.02
N PRO A 187 12.55 -9.39 -6.76
CA PRO A 187 13.08 -10.12 -5.62
C PRO A 187 12.48 -11.52 -5.52
N TYR A 188 13.28 -12.56 -5.23
CA TYR A 188 12.73 -13.89 -4.97
C TYR A 188 11.86 -13.87 -3.69
N PRO A 189 10.81 -14.72 -3.59
CA PRO A 189 10.11 -14.92 -2.32
C PRO A 189 11.07 -15.36 -1.19
N GLY A 190 10.83 -14.88 0.02
CA GLY A 190 11.66 -15.08 1.20
C GLY A 190 12.81 -14.09 1.36
N THR A 191 13.01 -13.18 0.40
CA THR A 191 14.05 -12.13 0.43
C THR A 191 13.74 -11.11 1.53
N TRP A 192 14.74 -10.81 2.35
CA TRP A 192 14.63 -9.77 3.38
C TRP A 192 14.41 -8.39 2.77
N CYS A 193 13.48 -7.63 3.36
CA CYS A 193 13.16 -6.27 2.96
C CYS A 193 12.88 -5.37 4.18
N LEU A 194 13.07 -4.07 3.99
CA LEU A 194 12.85 -3.04 5.00
C LEU A 194 11.81 -2.04 4.48
N ALA A 195 10.66 -1.98 5.13
CA ALA A 195 9.63 -0.99 4.86
C ALA A 195 9.84 0.25 5.75
N LEU A 196 9.86 1.43 5.14
CA LEU A 196 9.88 2.71 5.85
C LEU A 196 8.65 3.55 5.51
N GLY A 197 8.11 4.27 6.49
CA GLY A 197 6.98 5.15 6.26
C GLY A 197 6.65 6.08 7.41
N HIS A 198 5.68 6.96 7.17
CA HIS A 198 5.12 7.92 8.12
C HIS A 198 3.64 7.63 8.37
N PRO A 199 3.32 6.56 9.13
CA PRO A 199 1.93 6.22 9.44
C PRO A 199 1.25 7.36 10.18
N GLY A 200 0.03 7.72 9.77
CA GLY A 200 -0.69 8.89 10.28
C GLY A 200 -0.08 10.26 9.92
N GLY A 201 0.95 10.31 9.07
CA GLY A 201 1.68 11.53 8.73
C GLY A 201 2.96 11.74 9.54
N TYR A 202 3.60 12.90 9.38
CA TYR A 202 4.84 13.24 10.08
C TYR A 202 4.59 13.48 11.58
N ASP A 203 5.43 12.88 12.41
CA ASP A 203 5.50 13.11 13.86
C ASP A 203 6.98 13.17 14.27
N ALA A 204 7.40 14.29 14.86
CA ALA A 204 8.80 14.53 15.21
C ALA A 204 9.34 13.60 16.31
N LYS A 205 8.47 13.11 17.21
CA LYS A 205 8.87 12.21 18.30
C LYS A 205 8.97 10.77 17.83
N ARG A 206 8.05 10.35 16.95
CA ARG A 206 8.03 9.01 16.38
C ARG A 206 9.06 8.85 15.26
N GLY A 207 9.30 9.90 14.48
CA GLY A 207 10.16 9.83 13.30
C GLY A 207 9.58 8.94 12.19
N VAL A 208 10.47 8.42 11.34
CA VAL A 208 10.11 7.38 10.36
C VAL A 208 9.93 6.05 11.08
N VAL A 209 8.92 5.28 10.69
CA VAL A 209 8.69 3.94 11.25
C VAL A 209 9.36 2.92 10.35
N ALA A 210 10.20 2.07 10.93
CA ALA A 210 10.94 1.02 10.24
C ALA A 210 10.37 -0.36 10.56
N ARG A 211 10.22 -1.21 9.54
CA ARG A 211 9.66 -2.55 9.67
C ARG A 211 10.42 -3.53 8.81
N LEU A 212 11.05 -4.51 9.46
CA LEU A 212 11.78 -5.58 8.82
C LEU A 212 10.82 -6.71 8.46
N GLY A 213 10.96 -7.28 7.27
CA GLY A 213 10.15 -8.43 6.84
C GLY A 213 10.75 -9.13 5.63
N ARG A 214 9.92 -9.87 4.92
CA ARG A 214 10.25 -10.69 3.76
C ARG A 214 9.22 -10.56 2.65
N THR A 215 9.68 -10.76 1.43
CA THR A 215 8.80 -10.95 0.28
C THR A 215 8.09 -12.28 0.37
N ILE A 216 6.78 -12.29 0.09
CA ILE A 216 5.94 -13.50 0.12
C ILE A 216 5.53 -13.86 -1.30
N ILE A 217 5.10 -12.87 -2.08
CA ILE A 217 4.74 -13.02 -3.49
C ILE A 217 5.49 -11.99 -4.31
N SER A 218 6.07 -12.46 -5.40
CA SER A 218 6.88 -11.65 -6.30
C SER A 218 6.37 -11.79 -7.72
N ARG A 219 5.85 -10.70 -8.27
CA ARG A 219 5.33 -10.61 -9.64
C ARG A 219 5.76 -9.28 -10.26
N LYS A 220 5.71 -9.21 -11.59
CA LYS A 220 6.15 -8.03 -12.34
C LYS A 220 5.36 -6.76 -11.98
N ARG A 221 4.08 -6.90 -11.64
CA ARG A 221 3.16 -5.77 -11.39
C ARG A 221 2.72 -5.61 -9.93
N PHE A 222 3.08 -6.54 -9.05
CA PHE A 222 2.87 -6.39 -7.62
C PHE A 222 3.86 -7.24 -6.82
N LEU A 223 4.21 -6.75 -5.64
CA LEU A 223 4.94 -7.48 -4.61
C LEU A 223 4.06 -7.58 -3.38
N GLN A 224 4.17 -8.69 -2.65
CA GLN A 224 3.58 -8.85 -1.33
C GLN A 224 4.68 -9.09 -0.31
N THR A 225 4.57 -8.46 0.86
CA THR A 225 5.46 -8.72 2.00
C THR A 225 4.67 -8.98 3.28
N ASP A 226 5.36 -9.52 4.28
CA ASP A 226 4.88 -9.62 5.65
C ASP A 226 5.24 -8.40 6.52
N CYS A 227 5.85 -7.36 5.96
CA CYS A 227 6.08 -6.09 6.66
C CYS A 227 4.73 -5.45 7.01
N GLU A 228 4.41 -5.26 8.28
CA GLU A 228 3.12 -4.72 8.72
C GLU A 228 2.91 -3.27 8.29
N LEU A 229 1.96 -2.96 7.41
CA LEU A 229 1.69 -1.57 7.02
C LEU A 229 0.39 -1.06 7.67
N VAL A 230 0.33 0.24 7.93
CA VAL A 230 -0.87 0.93 8.43
C VAL A 230 -1.11 2.23 7.66
N GLY A 231 -2.29 2.85 7.87
CA GLY A 231 -2.66 4.08 7.16
C GLY A 231 -1.60 5.18 7.30
N GLY A 232 -1.16 5.72 6.16
CA GLY A 232 -0.09 6.72 6.05
C GLY A 232 1.26 6.14 5.59
N ASP A 233 1.47 4.83 5.67
CA ASP A 233 2.63 4.17 5.04
C ASP A 233 2.54 4.18 3.51
N SER A 234 1.34 4.26 2.93
CA SER A 234 1.12 4.31 1.48
C SER A 234 2.00 5.33 0.79
N GLY A 235 2.69 4.89 -0.25
CA GLY A 235 3.70 5.63 -1.00
C GLY A 235 5.12 5.56 -0.43
N GLY A 236 5.29 4.98 0.77
CA GLY A 236 6.60 4.78 1.37
C GLY A 236 7.44 3.73 0.63
N PRO A 237 8.77 3.76 0.78
CA PRO A 237 9.67 2.82 0.14
C PRO A 237 9.75 1.46 0.84
N LEU A 238 9.79 0.41 0.02
CA LEU A 238 10.32 -0.89 0.39
C LEU A 238 11.75 -1.01 -0.13
N PHE A 239 12.70 -1.22 0.77
CA PHE A 239 14.12 -1.38 0.46
C PHE A 239 14.55 -2.84 0.50
N GLU A 240 15.49 -3.21 -0.37
CA GLU A 240 16.34 -4.38 -0.13
C GLU A 240 17.44 -4.04 0.88
N MET A 241 18.13 -5.07 1.40
CA MET A 241 19.15 -4.90 2.45
C MET A 241 20.38 -4.08 2.00
N SER A 242 20.53 -3.80 0.71
CA SER A 242 21.58 -2.92 0.18
C SER A 242 21.23 -1.41 0.29
N GLY A 243 19.97 -1.08 0.56
CA GLY A 243 19.44 0.29 0.59
C GLY A 243 18.88 0.79 -0.73
N LYS A 244 18.78 -0.08 -1.75
CA LYS A 244 18.05 0.24 -2.98
C LYS A 244 16.54 0.04 -2.81
N VAL A 245 15.75 0.91 -3.44
CA VAL A 245 14.28 0.81 -3.46
C VAL A 245 13.87 -0.30 -4.43
N ILE A 246 13.14 -1.30 -3.93
CA ILE A 246 12.60 -2.40 -4.74
C ILE A 246 11.10 -2.23 -5.06
N ALA A 247 10.37 -1.51 -4.22
CA ALA A 247 8.94 -1.26 -4.42
C ALA A 247 8.44 -0.05 -3.62
N ILE A 248 7.22 0.37 -3.90
CA ILE A 248 6.51 1.43 -3.18
C ILE A 248 5.24 0.87 -2.54
N HIS A 249 5.01 1.16 -1.26
CA HIS A 249 3.84 0.73 -0.50
C HIS A 249 2.55 1.22 -1.16
N SER A 250 1.58 0.34 -1.37
CA SER A 250 0.32 0.70 -2.04
C SER A 250 -0.89 0.38 -1.17
N ARG A 251 -1.07 -0.89 -0.79
CA ARG A 251 -2.30 -1.35 -0.14
C ARG A 251 -2.02 -2.26 1.04
N ILE A 252 -2.88 -2.15 2.04
CA ILE A 252 -2.91 -3.02 3.21
C ILE A 252 -4.02 -4.05 2.98
N GLY A 253 -3.72 -5.32 3.26
CA GLY A 253 -4.69 -6.40 3.21
C GLY A 253 -5.52 -6.50 4.48
N GLU A 254 -6.43 -7.48 4.52
CA GLU A 254 -7.26 -7.70 5.71
C GLU A 254 -6.45 -8.20 6.90
N ALA A 255 -5.43 -9.03 6.66
CA ALA A 255 -4.47 -9.45 7.67
C ALA A 255 -3.29 -8.48 7.72
N ALA A 256 -2.80 -8.19 8.93
CA ALA A 256 -1.73 -7.21 9.16
C ALA A 256 -0.42 -7.54 8.42
N ASN A 257 -0.17 -8.81 8.11
CA ASN A 257 1.00 -9.31 7.36
C ASN A 257 0.71 -9.54 5.87
N TYR A 258 -0.36 -8.96 5.33
CA TYR A 258 -0.78 -9.15 3.94
C TYR A 258 -0.72 -7.82 3.18
N ASN A 259 0.49 -7.33 2.91
CA ASN A 259 0.68 -5.96 2.39
C ASN A 259 1.28 -5.96 0.98
N PHE A 260 0.77 -5.05 0.15
CA PHE A 260 1.06 -4.97 -1.28
C PHE A 260 1.83 -3.72 -1.66
N HIS A 261 2.74 -3.92 -2.61
CA HIS A 261 3.67 -2.91 -3.09
C HIS A 261 3.73 -2.91 -4.61
N VAL A 262 3.96 -1.74 -5.19
CA VAL A 262 4.18 -1.55 -6.62
C VAL A 262 5.68 -1.66 -6.90
N PRO A 263 6.14 -2.68 -7.65
CA PRO A 263 7.55 -2.89 -7.94
C PRO A 263 8.16 -1.71 -8.69
N ILE A 264 9.47 -1.49 -8.53
CA ILE A 264 10.13 -0.36 -9.20
C ILE A 264 10.14 -0.47 -10.73
N SER A 265 10.07 -1.69 -11.28
CA SER A 265 9.93 -1.93 -12.71
C SER A 265 8.65 -1.30 -13.28
N VAL A 266 7.56 -1.26 -12.52
CA VAL A 266 6.32 -0.58 -12.93
C VAL A 266 6.56 0.92 -13.11
N TYR A 267 7.21 1.58 -12.15
CA TYR A 267 7.57 3.00 -12.26
C TYR A 267 8.54 3.27 -13.40
N ARG A 268 9.44 2.32 -13.72
CA ARG A 268 10.38 2.43 -14.84
C ARG A 268 9.67 2.33 -16.19
N ASP A 269 8.77 1.36 -16.34
CA ASP A 269 7.99 1.14 -17.56
C ASP A 269 7.13 2.36 -17.93
N GLU A 270 6.74 3.16 -16.93
CA GLU A 270 5.86 4.33 -17.12
C GLU A 270 6.50 5.65 -16.70
N TRP A 271 7.83 5.68 -16.59
CA TRP A 271 8.60 6.79 -16.05
C TRP A 271 8.30 8.13 -16.73
N ASP A 272 8.34 8.16 -18.07
CA ASP A 272 8.11 9.38 -18.85
C ASP A 272 6.69 9.90 -18.67
N ARG A 273 5.71 9.00 -18.59
CA ARG A 273 4.29 9.38 -18.40
C ARG A 273 4.07 9.99 -17.03
N LEU A 274 4.66 9.37 -15.99
CA LEU A 274 4.64 9.92 -14.64
C LEU A 274 5.35 11.28 -14.60
N LYS A 275 6.54 11.38 -15.18
CA LYS A 275 7.32 12.62 -15.20
C LYS A 275 6.63 13.75 -15.97
N ASN A 276 5.93 13.43 -17.04
CA ASN A 276 5.19 14.40 -17.87
C ASN A 276 3.82 14.79 -17.28
N GLY A 277 3.48 14.32 -16.07
CA GLY A 277 2.24 14.74 -15.41
C GLY A 277 0.97 14.04 -15.90
N GLU A 278 1.07 12.89 -16.56
CA GLU A 278 -0.10 12.19 -17.08
C GLU A 278 -0.97 11.59 -15.96
N ASP A 279 -2.29 11.74 -16.05
CA ASP A 279 -3.26 10.98 -15.25
C ASP A 279 -3.84 9.84 -16.10
N PHE A 280 -3.30 8.63 -15.94
CA PHE A 280 -3.65 7.50 -16.81
C PHE A 280 -4.06 6.25 -16.05
N ALA A 281 -4.62 5.29 -16.77
CA ALA A 281 -4.88 3.95 -16.28
C ALA A 281 -4.12 2.97 -17.17
N GLY A 282 -3.33 2.08 -16.56
CA GLY A 282 -2.74 0.93 -17.24
C GLY A 282 -3.59 -0.32 -17.06
N HIS A 283 -3.19 -1.42 -17.69
CA HIS A 283 -3.74 -2.73 -17.38
C HIS A 283 -3.04 -3.27 -16.12
N SER A 284 -3.80 -3.57 -15.06
CA SER A 284 -3.32 -4.08 -13.77
C SER A 284 -2.61 -5.45 -13.86
N GLY A 285 -2.82 -6.14 -14.97
CA GLY A 285 -2.44 -7.55 -15.14
C GLY A 285 -3.51 -8.50 -14.63
N ALA A 286 -4.68 -8.03 -14.21
CA ALA A 286 -5.81 -8.92 -13.93
C ALA A 286 -6.28 -9.64 -15.18
N LEU A 287 -6.68 -10.89 -15.01
CA LEU A 287 -7.11 -11.76 -16.10
C LEU A 287 -8.50 -12.31 -15.77
N LEU A 288 -9.41 -12.25 -16.74
CA LEU A 288 -10.70 -12.93 -16.65
C LEU A 288 -10.70 -14.23 -17.45
N GLY A 289 -10.08 -14.23 -18.63
CA GLY A 289 -9.88 -15.44 -19.42
C GLY A 289 -11.03 -15.84 -20.33
N LEU A 290 -11.54 -14.88 -21.07
CA LEU A 290 -12.51 -15.11 -22.15
C LEU A 290 -12.28 -14.12 -23.29
N THR A 291 -12.84 -14.42 -24.46
CA THR A 291 -13.00 -13.46 -25.56
C THR A 291 -14.41 -13.54 -26.14
N GLY A 292 -14.81 -12.49 -26.85
CA GLY A 292 -16.16 -12.34 -27.36
C GLY A 292 -16.27 -11.30 -28.46
N VAL A 293 -17.45 -11.23 -29.06
CA VAL A 293 -17.83 -10.24 -30.07
C VAL A 293 -19.06 -9.47 -29.59
N PRO A 294 -19.24 -8.21 -30.02
CA PRO A 294 -20.47 -7.47 -29.73
C PRO A 294 -21.71 -8.31 -30.07
N ASN A 295 -22.68 -8.33 -29.17
CA ASN A 295 -23.91 -9.08 -29.38
C ASN A 295 -24.73 -8.46 -30.52
N THR A 296 -24.99 -9.22 -31.59
CA THR A 296 -25.78 -8.76 -32.74
C THR A 296 -27.25 -8.49 -32.39
N GLY A 297 -27.76 -9.09 -31.31
CA GLY A 297 -29.15 -8.92 -30.85
C GLY A 297 -29.40 -7.74 -29.91
N GLY A 298 -28.40 -6.88 -29.65
CA GLY A 298 -28.56 -5.71 -28.78
C GLY A 298 -27.43 -5.56 -27.75
N LEU A 299 -27.79 -5.43 -26.48
CA LEU A 299 -26.84 -5.17 -25.40
C LEU A 299 -25.91 -6.37 -25.14
N GLY A 300 -24.69 -6.09 -24.69
CA GLY A 300 -23.75 -7.08 -24.17
C GLY A 300 -22.64 -7.53 -25.13
N LEU A 301 -21.69 -8.27 -24.56
CA LEU A 301 -20.61 -8.98 -25.26
C LEU A 301 -20.94 -10.47 -25.31
N LYS A 302 -21.12 -11.04 -26.50
CA LYS A 302 -21.32 -12.47 -26.68
C LYS A 302 -19.98 -13.21 -26.58
N VAL A 303 -19.86 -14.10 -25.60
CA VAL A 303 -18.68 -14.93 -25.37
C VAL A 303 -18.52 -15.92 -26.52
N THR A 304 -17.37 -15.87 -27.19
CA THR A 304 -17.01 -16.77 -28.29
C THR A 304 -16.01 -17.83 -27.87
N LYS A 305 -15.23 -17.57 -26.83
CA LYS A 305 -14.27 -18.52 -26.26
C LYS A 305 -14.04 -18.24 -24.79
N VAL A 306 -13.93 -19.30 -24.00
CA VAL A 306 -13.46 -19.30 -22.62
C VAL A 306 -12.16 -20.09 -22.59
N PHE A 307 -11.12 -19.55 -21.97
CA PHE A 307 -9.80 -20.16 -21.98
C PHE A 307 -9.68 -21.22 -20.86
N PRO A 308 -9.21 -22.45 -21.17
CA PRO A 308 -9.11 -23.51 -20.17
C PRO A 308 -8.19 -23.17 -19.00
N GLY A 309 -8.61 -23.52 -17.78
CA GLY A 309 -7.88 -23.27 -16.54
C GLY A 309 -7.89 -21.81 -16.07
N GLU A 310 -8.51 -20.90 -16.83
CA GLU A 310 -8.58 -19.47 -16.51
C GLU A 310 -9.83 -19.13 -15.67
N PRO A 311 -9.86 -17.96 -15.01
CA PRO A 311 -10.91 -17.60 -14.04
C PRO A 311 -12.35 -17.73 -14.53
N ALA A 312 -12.64 -17.30 -15.76
CA ALA A 312 -13.98 -17.37 -16.33
C ALA A 312 -14.47 -18.82 -16.44
N GLU A 313 -13.61 -19.77 -16.83
CA GLU A 313 -13.96 -21.19 -16.87
C GLU A 313 -14.26 -21.72 -15.48
N LYS A 314 -13.39 -21.43 -14.51
CA LYS A 314 -13.54 -21.87 -13.10
C LYS A 314 -14.83 -21.36 -12.47
N ALA A 315 -15.25 -20.16 -12.84
CA ALA A 315 -16.51 -19.56 -12.39
C ALA A 315 -17.74 -20.03 -13.19
N GLY A 316 -17.56 -20.89 -14.19
CA GLY A 316 -18.64 -21.50 -14.96
C GLY A 316 -19.22 -20.62 -16.06
N VAL A 317 -18.47 -19.62 -16.56
CA VAL A 317 -18.80 -18.88 -17.78
C VAL A 317 -18.68 -19.82 -18.98
N GLN A 318 -19.60 -19.70 -19.93
CA GLN A 318 -19.72 -20.60 -21.08
C GLN A 318 -19.71 -19.84 -22.40
N VAL A 319 -19.28 -20.51 -23.47
CA VAL A 319 -19.43 -20.00 -24.83
C VAL A 319 -20.92 -19.81 -25.14
N GLY A 320 -21.27 -18.66 -25.70
CA GLY A 320 -22.65 -18.27 -25.97
C GLY A 320 -23.30 -17.41 -24.89
N ASP A 321 -22.70 -17.30 -23.69
CA ASP A 321 -23.13 -16.30 -22.71
C ASP A 321 -23.02 -14.90 -23.28
N ILE A 322 -23.91 -14.00 -22.84
CA ILE A 322 -23.83 -12.58 -23.17
C ILE A 322 -23.51 -11.81 -21.88
N VAL A 323 -22.28 -11.31 -21.75
CA VAL A 323 -21.88 -10.47 -20.61
C VAL A 323 -22.47 -9.09 -20.79
N VAL A 324 -23.32 -8.65 -19.86
CA VAL A 324 -23.98 -7.34 -19.91
C VAL A 324 -23.36 -6.34 -18.94
N LEU A 325 -22.99 -6.79 -17.73
CA LEU A 325 -22.34 -5.94 -16.72
C LEU A 325 -21.10 -6.61 -16.15
N PHE A 326 -20.10 -5.80 -15.84
CA PHE A 326 -18.94 -6.12 -15.02
C PHE A 326 -18.90 -5.12 -13.86
N GLN A 327 -19.05 -5.58 -12.62
CA GLN A 327 -19.09 -4.70 -11.43
C GLN A 327 -20.08 -3.53 -11.59
N ALA A 328 -21.30 -3.84 -12.05
CA ALA A 328 -22.36 -2.87 -12.39
C ALA A 328 -22.03 -1.88 -13.52
N LYS A 329 -20.91 -2.04 -14.23
CA LYS A 329 -20.55 -1.23 -15.41
C LYS A 329 -20.90 -1.98 -16.69
N GLU A 330 -21.47 -1.26 -17.65
CA GLU A 330 -21.90 -1.84 -18.92
C GLU A 330 -20.74 -2.35 -19.78
N VAL A 331 -20.96 -3.52 -20.39
CA VAL A 331 -20.03 -4.18 -21.31
C VAL A 331 -20.70 -4.37 -22.66
N ARG A 332 -20.09 -3.84 -23.73
CA ARG A 332 -20.55 -4.03 -25.13
C ARG A 332 -19.48 -4.60 -26.05
N THR A 333 -18.21 -4.41 -25.71
CA THR A 333 -17.06 -4.81 -26.52
C THR A 333 -16.05 -5.56 -25.67
N ILE A 334 -15.22 -6.37 -26.32
CA ILE A 334 -14.12 -7.06 -25.64
C ILE A 334 -13.14 -6.05 -25.05
N ASP A 335 -12.83 -4.98 -25.78
CA ASP A 335 -11.92 -3.93 -25.31
C ASP A 335 -12.44 -3.27 -24.03
N ARG A 336 -13.74 -2.99 -23.95
CA ARG A 336 -14.35 -2.44 -22.73
C ARG A 336 -14.24 -3.43 -21.57
N LEU A 337 -14.52 -4.71 -21.81
CA LEU A 337 -14.37 -5.72 -20.77
C LEU A 337 -12.91 -5.84 -20.30
N THR A 338 -11.96 -5.86 -21.23
CA THR A 338 -10.52 -5.91 -20.93
C THR A 338 -10.07 -4.68 -20.16
N GLU A 339 -10.55 -3.48 -20.51
CA GLU A 339 -10.29 -2.26 -19.74
C GLU A 339 -10.81 -2.37 -18.31
N LEU A 340 -12.06 -2.83 -18.15
CA LEU A 340 -12.69 -2.99 -16.84
C LEU A 340 -11.99 -4.05 -15.98
N VAL A 341 -11.62 -5.19 -16.57
CA VAL A 341 -10.82 -6.23 -15.90
C VAL A 341 -9.46 -5.66 -15.51
N GLY A 342 -8.79 -4.95 -16.42
CA GLY A 342 -7.49 -4.31 -16.18
C GLY A 342 -7.51 -3.16 -15.18
N GLN A 343 -8.69 -2.68 -14.76
CA GLN A 343 -8.84 -1.72 -13.64
C GLN A 343 -8.93 -2.43 -12.29
N GLU A 344 -9.17 -3.73 -12.27
CA GLU A 344 -9.26 -4.55 -11.06
C GLU A 344 -7.94 -5.25 -10.75
N LEU A 345 -7.76 -5.76 -9.54
CA LEU A 345 -6.54 -6.47 -9.18
C LEU A 345 -6.66 -7.99 -9.43
N PRO A 346 -5.55 -8.68 -9.78
CA PRO A 346 -5.49 -10.13 -9.66
C PRO A 346 -5.90 -10.60 -8.25
N GLY A 347 -6.61 -11.73 -8.16
CA GLY A 347 -7.16 -12.30 -6.92
C GLY A 347 -8.43 -11.63 -6.42
N LYS A 348 -8.87 -10.50 -6.99
CA LYS A 348 -10.12 -9.85 -6.58
C LYS A 348 -11.32 -10.65 -7.09
N VAL A 349 -12.29 -10.91 -6.21
CA VAL A 349 -13.60 -11.42 -6.60
C VAL A 349 -14.44 -10.29 -7.20
N VAL A 350 -14.93 -10.49 -8.41
CA VAL A 350 -15.74 -9.53 -9.16
C VAL A 350 -17.05 -10.16 -9.64
N THR A 351 -18.10 -9.37 -9.75
CA THR A 351 -19.40 -9.85 -10.25
C THR A 351 -19.56 -9.57 -11.73
N LEU A 352 -19.87 -10.62 -12.50
CA LEU A 352 -20.40 -10.55 -13.86
C LEU A 352 -21.92 -10.70 -13.83
N GLU A 353 -22.63 -9.87 -14.58
CA GLU A 353 -24.01 -10.16 -14.96
C GLU A 353 -24.03 -10.64 -16.41
N ILE A 354 -24.59 -11.83 -16.63
CA ILE A 354 -24.66 -12.48 -17.93
C ILE A 354 -26.10 -12.84 -18.29
N ILE A 355 -26.37 -12.99 -19.58
CA ILE A 355 -27.59 -13.62 -20.09
C ILE A 355 -27.21 -15.00 -20.63
N ARG A 356 -27.83 -16.05 -20.08
CA ARG A 356 -27.69 -17.44 -20.54
C ARG A 356 -29.06 -18.03 -20.77
N ALA A 357 -29.32 -18.49 -21.99
CA ALA A 357 -30.62 -19.03 -22.41
C ALA A 357 -31.80 -18.08 -22.09
N GLY A 358 -31.60 -16.78 -22.29
CA GLY A 358 -32.62 -15.74 -22.05
C GLY A 358 -32.80 -15.29 -20.59
N ALA A 359 -32.16 -15.96 -19.63
CA ALA A 359 -32.23 -15.58 -18.22
C ALA A 359 -30.98 -14.80 -17.78
N THR A 360 -31.17 -13.76 -16.97
CA THR A 360 -30.08 -13.01 -16.33
C THR A 360 -29.52 -13.80 -15.16
N ARG A 361 -28.19 -13.89 -15.07
CA ARG A 361 -27.47 -14.57 -13.99
C ARG A 361 -26.33 -13.69 -13.49
N LYS A 362 -26.09 -13.72 -12.18
CA LYS A 362 -24.89 -13.14 -11.57
C LYS A 362 -23.89 -14.25 -11.31
N ILE A 363 -22.64 -14.04 -11.74
CA ILE A 363 -21.53 -14.96 -11.52
C ILE A 363 -20.42 -14.20 -10.81
N GLU A 364 -19.94 -14.73 -9.69
CA GLU A 364 -18.75 -14.23 -9.02
C GLU A 364 -17.52 -14.92 -9.61
N VAL A 365 -16.50 -14.14 -9.95
CA VAL A 365 -15.26 -14.63 -10.55
C VAL A 365 -14.08 -14.07 -9.77
N GLU A 366 -13.22 -14.93 -9.24
CA GLU A 366 -11.91 -14.52 -8.70
C GLU A 366 -10.94 -14.29 -9.85
N LEU A 367 -10.54 -13.03 -10.08
CA LEU A 367 -9.66 -12.69 -11.20
C LEU A 367 -8.28 -13.35 -11.08
N GLY A 368 -7.72 -13.74 -12.20
CA GLY A 368 -6.38 -14.31 -12.31
C GLY A 368 -5.34 -13.23 -12.58
N MET A 369 -4.12 -13.68 -12.85
CA MET A 369 -3.04 -12.81 -13.31
C MET A 369 -2.65 -13.16 -14.74
N ARG A 370 -2.51 -12.15 -15.59
CA ARG A 370 -1.93 -12.23 -16.91
C ARG A 370 -0.42 -12.36 -16.75
N TRP A 371 0.15 -13.46 -17.27
CA TRP A 371 1.54 -13.84 -17.08
C TRP A 371 2.52 -13.20 -18.09
N ASP A 372 2.01 -12.34 -18.98
CA ASP A 372 2.77 -11.73 -20.09
C ASP A 372 3.47 -10.40 -19.73
#